data_AF-A0A953ZHH8-F1
#
_entry.id   AF-A0A953ZHH8-F1
#
_cell.length_a   1.000
_cell.length_b   1.000
_cell.length_c   1.000
_cell.angle_alpha   90.00
_cell.angle_beta   90.00
_cell.angle_gamma   90.00
#
_symmetry.space_group_name_H-M   'P 1'
#
loop_
_entity.id
_entity.type
_entity.pdbx_description
1 polymer ?
#
loop_
_entity_poly.entity_id
_entity_poly.type
_entity_poly.pdbx_seq_one_letter_code
_entity_poly.pdbx_strand_id
1 'polypeptide(L)'
;EEKEGRKRSEWREQGGQYFSVNEDGTYTATGLQPGDYVFSVEFNQNDVLYKQDLTLVAGEQTQDALIDELCTVSVVVDIAPELTSKDGITITVSKTDSKSGSYVSRYAQLDENNRCEISFLPEGEYYVMAYAQDGTQSYVNTSLRLGSNNVTLSLGPPNCVKITQVADGYQGKEAGIEVGDLVIQYNGVTITNMEDLVKEVQSVTAEDSVTMVVVRGGSTLTFRLNGGRIGINGDNHRR
;
A
#
# COMPACT_ATOMS: atom_id res chain seq x y z
N GLU A 1 -36.51 13.44 -14.59
CA GLU A 1 -36.29 12.15 -15.26
C GLU A 1 -35.76 12.51 -16.64
N GLU A 2 -34.55 12.16 -17.03
CA GLU A 2 -34.10 10.79 -17.31
C GLU A 2 -32.56 10.79 -17.30
N LYS A 3 -31.95 9.82 -16.59
CA LYS A 3 -30.50 9.63 -16.53
C LYS A 3 -30.09 8.79 -17.74
N GLU A 4 -29.27 9.33 -18.64
CA GLU A 4 -28.57 8.54 -19.64
C GLU A 4 -27.57 7.61 -18.94
N GLY A 5 -27.97 6.34 -18.83
CA GLY A 5 -27.11 5.25 -18.41
C GLY A 5 -26.02 5.03 -19.45
N ARG A 6 -24.76 5.22 -19.05
CA ARG A 6 -23.58 4.70 -19.75
C ARG A 6 -23.78 3.19 -20.00
N LYS A 7 -23.98 2.81 -21.26
CA LYS A 7 -23.92 1.43 -21.74
C LYS A 7 -22.53 0.85 -21.47
N ARG A 8 -22.41 0.13 -20.36
CA ARG A 8 -21.20 -0.55 -19.93
C ARG A 8 -21.49 -2.05 -19.80
N SER A 9 -21.94 -2.72 -20.87
CA SER A 9 -22.16 -4.18 -20.78
C SER A 9 -22.40 -4.96 -22.09
N GLU A 10 -22.12 -4.47 -23.30
CA GLU A 10 -22.42 -5.24 -24.55
C GLU A 10 -21.20 -5.84 -25.28
N TRP A 11 -19.96 -5.55 -24.91
CA TRP A 11 -18.78 -5.95 -25.71
C TRP A 11 -18.13 -7.29 -25.35
N ARG A 12 -18.64 -8.02 -24.35
CA ARG A 12 -18.02 -9.27 -23.86
C ARG A 12 -18.31 -10.51 -24.71
N GLU A 13 -19.12 -10.42 -25.78
CA GLU A 13 -19.61 -11.59 -26.53
C GLU A 13 -18.88 -11.91 -27.86
N GLN A 14 -17.95 -11.08 -28.33
CA GLN A 14 -17.13 -11.42 -29.51
C GLN A 14 -15.67 -11.61 -29.05
N GLY A 15 -15.24 -12.86 -28.92
CA GLY A 15 -13.97 -13.24 -28.34
C GLY A 15 -12.77 -12.50 -28.95
N GLY A 16 -12.07 -11.72 -28.12
CA GLY A 16 -10.79 -11.12 -28.47
C GLY A 16 -9.68 -12.16 -28.50
N GLN A 17 -8.75 -12.03 -29.43
CA GLN A 17 -7.50 -12.80 -29.42
C GLN A 17 -6.46 -12.02 -28.60
N TYR A 18 -5.83 -12.69 -27.65
CA TYR A 18 -4.79 -12.10 -26.79
C TYR A 18 -3.43 -12.66 -27.17
N PHE A 19 -2.46 -11.75 -27.25
CA PHE A 19 -1.09 -12.07 -27.63
C PHE A 19 -0.12 -11.41 -26.68
N SER A 20 0.99 -12.09 -26.40
CA SER A 20 2.11 -11.50 -25.66
C SER A 20 3.03 -10.79 -26.64
N VAL A 21 3.35 -9.54 -26.36
CA VAL A 21 4.34 -8.77 -27.11
C VAL A 21 5.73 -9.36 -26.85
N ASN A 22 6.57 -9.43 -27.88
CA ASN A 22 7.96 -9.85 -27.76
C ASN A 22 8.79 -8.85 -26.92
N GLU A 23 9.96 -9.25 -26.44
CA GLU A 23 10.86 -8.36 -25.67
C GLU A 23 11.27 -7.10 -26.44
N ASP A 24 11.29 -7.16 -27.77
CA ASP A 24 11.61 -6.03 -28.66
C ASP A 24 10.41 -5.10 -28.91
N GLY A 25 9.26 -5.36 -28.29
CA GLY A 25 8.05 -4.55 -28.43
C GLY A 25 7.19 -4.91 -29.65
N THR A 26 7.53 -5.97 -30.38
CA THR A 26 6.80 -6.36 -31.60
C THR A 26 5.87 -7.55 -31.38
N TYR A 27 4.88 -7.71 -32.26
CA TYR A 27 4.12 -8.95 -32.38
C TYR A 27 3.53 -9.07 -33.80
N THR A 28 3.49 -10.28 -34.35
CA THR A 28 2.87 -10.56 -35.66
C THR A 28 1.69 -11.49 -35.49
N ALA A 29 0.47 -10.98 -35.72
CA ALA A 29 -0.73 -11.80 -35.80
C ALA A 29 -0.94 -12.31 -37.23
N THR A 30 -1.25 -13.60 -37.37
CA THR A 30 -1.53 -14.23 -38.68
C THR A 30 -2.91 -14.86 -38.70
N GLY A 31 -3.56 -14.90 -39.87
CA GLY A 31 -4.86 -15.56 -40.05
C GLY A 31 -6.07 -14.71 -39.65
N LEU A 32 -5.86 -13.41 -39.38
CA LEU A 32 -6.94 -12.45 -39.17
C LEU A 32 -7.71 -12.23 -40.48
N GLN A 33 -9.04 -12.21 -40.39
CA GLN A 33 -9.89 -11.93 -41.53
C GLN A 33 -10.00 -10.41 -41.75
N PRO A 34 -10.17 -9.92 -43.00
CA PRO A 34 -10.51 -8.53 -43.23
C PRO A 34 -11.79 -8.13 -42.47
N GLY A 35 -11.82 -6.92 -41.92
CA GLY A 35 -12.94 -6.43 -41.12
C GLY A 35 -12.54 -5.34 -40.12
N ASP A 36 -13.49 -4.93 -39.30
CA ASP A 36 -13.29 -3.92 -38.25
C ASP A 36 -12.91 -4.58 -36.93
N TYR A 37 -11.87 -4.06 -36.30
CA TYR A 37 -11.26 -4.54 -35.07
C TYR A 37 -11.06 -3.39 -34.09
N VAL A 38 -10.89 -3.76 -32.83
CA VAL A 38 -10.34 -2.88 -31.80
C VAL A 38 -8.99 -3.45 -31.42
N PHE A 39 -7.95 -2.66 -31.63
CA PHE A 39 -6.60 -3.00 -31.20
C PHE A 39 -6.31 -2.31 -29.87
N SER A 40 -5.96 -3.10 -28.85
CA SER A 40 -5.50 -2.58 -27.55
C SER A 40 -4.16 -3.19 -27.16
N VAL A 41 -3.34 -2.38 -26.50
CA VAL A 41 -2.18 -2.87 -25.75
C VAL A 41 -2.53 -2.79 -24.28
N GLU A 42 -2.41 -3.91 -23.58
CA GLU A 42 -2.85 -4.05 -22.20
C GLU A 42 -1.73 -4.60 -21.33
N PHE A 43 -1.64 -4.12 -20.09
CA PHE A 43 -0.82 -4.70 -19.05
C PHE A 43 -1.69 -5.54 -18.11
N ASN A 44 -1.26 -6.76 -17.80
CA ASN A 44 -1.96 -7.72 -16.94
C ASN A 44 -3.46 -7.90 -17.27
N GLN A 45 -3.84 -7.76 -18.55
CA GLN A 45 -5.21 -7.91 -19.07
C GLN A 45 -6.26 -6.97 -18.44
N ASN A 46 -5.83 -5.94 -17.72
CA ASN A 46 -6.73 -5.04 -17.00
C ASN A 46 -6.41 -3.57 -17.26
N ASP A 47 -5.15 -3.23 -17.52
CA ASP A 47 -4.71 -1.86 -17.74
C ASP A 47 -4.51 -1.60 -19.23
N VAL A 48 -5.50 -0.98 -19.87
CA VAL A 48 -5.41 -0.59 -21.29
C VAL A 48 -4.47 0.60 -21.44
N LEU A 49 -3.28 0.35 -21.98
CA LEU A 49 -2.22 1.35 -22.22
C LEU A 49 -2.42 2.08 -23.56
N TYR A 50 -2.97 1.38 -24.54
CA TYR A 50 -3.25 1.90 -25.87
C TYR A 50 -4.54 1.30 -26.39
N LYS A 51 -5.33 2.08 -27.14
CA LYS A 51 -6.53 1.58 -27.80
C LYS A 51 -6.81 2.36 -29.08
N GLN A 52 -7.06 1.65 -30.17
CA GLN A 52 -7.43 2.22 -31.46
C GLN A 52 -8.42 1.31 -32.20
N ASP A 53 -9.39 1.91 -32.88
CA ASP A 53 -10.21 1.20 -33.87
C ASP A 53 -9.40 1.01 -35.15
N LEU A 54 -9.43 -0.20 -35.71
CA LEU A 54 -8.59 -0.63 -36.83
C LEU A 54 -9.43 -1.39 -37.87
N THR A 55 -9.33 -1.03 -39.15
CA THR A 55 -9.91 -1.82 -40.23
C THR A 55 -8.80 -2.60 -40.94
N LEU A 56 -8.87 -3.93 -40.87
CA LEU A 56 -7.95 -4.83 -41.57
C LEU A 56 -8.45 -5.14 -42.97
N VAL A 57 -7.53 -5.16 -43.94
CA VAL A 57 -7.73 -5.59 -45.32
C VAL A 57 -6.82 -6.76 -45.64
N ALA A 58 -7.08 -7.46 -46.74
CA ALA A 58 -6.24 -8.60 -47.13
C ALA A 58 -4.81 -8.14 -47.47
N GLY A 59 -3.82 -8.71 -46.78
CA GLY A 59 -2.41 -8.41 -46.97
C GLY A 59 -1.66 -8.26 -45.65
N GLU A 60 -0.39 -7.91 -45.73
CA GLU A 60 0.41 -7.55 -44.56
C GLU A 60 0.16 -6.08 -44.20
N GLN A 61 -0.12 -5.82 -42.93
CA GLN A 61 -0.32 -4.48 -42.40
C GLN A 61 0.44 -4.31 -41.09
N THR A 62 1.07 -3.14 -40.92
CA THR A 62 1.77 -2.75 -39.69
C THR A 62 0.95 -1.67 -38.99
N GLN A 63 0.81 -1.81 -37.68
CA GLN A 63 0.15 -0.83 -36.82
C GLN A 63 1.08 -0.50 -35.65
N ASP A 64 1.43 0.78 -35.52
CA ASP A 64 2.25 1.27 -34.40
C ASP A 64 1.34 1.60 -33.20
N ALA A 65 1.76 1.20 -32.01
CA ALA A 65 1.11 1.58 -30.75
C ALA A 65 2.05 2.49 -29.96
N LEU A 66 1.80 3.80 -29.99
CA LEU A 66 2.56 4.74 -29.16
C LEU A 66 1.97 4.72 -27.75
N ILE A 67 2.70 4.09 -26.84
CA ILE A 67 2.39 4.13 -25.41
C ILE A 67 3.09 5.36 -24.86
N ASP A 68 2.33 6.29 -24.27
CA ASP A 68 2.89 7.45 -23.61
C ASP A 68 3.94 7.01 -22.58
N GLU A 69 4.99 7.82 -22.41
CA GLU A 69 5.93 7.59 -21.32
C GLU A 69 5.14 7.61 -20.01
N LEU A 70 5.33 6.59 -19.19
CA LEU A 70 4.69 6.46 -17.89
C LEU A 70 5.75 6.38 -16.82
N CYS A 71 5.35 6.63 -15.58
CA CYS A 71 6.25 6.55 -14.45
C CYS A 71 6.60 5.09 -14.17
N THR A 72 7.88 4.86 -13.92
CA THR A 72 8.38 3.68 -13.22
C THR A 72 8.81 4.12 -11.82
N VAL A 73 8.41 3.37 -10.80
CA VAL A 73 8.88 3.56 -9.43
C VAL A 73 9.66 2.33 -8.98
N SER A 74 10.91 2.55 -8.60
CA SER A 74 11.74 1.57 -7.92
C SER A 74 11.65 1.83 -6.42
N VAL A 75 11.17 0.85 -5.67
CA VAL A 75 11.00 0.92 -4.21
C VAL A 75 12.10 0.09 -3.56
N VAL A 76 12.77 0.66 -2.57
CA VAL A 76 13.72 -0.04 -1.70
C VAL A 76 13.19 -0.01 -0.27
N VAL A 77 13.23 -1.14 0.42
CA VAL A 77 12.82 -1.22 1.82
C VAL A 77 14.01 -1.56 2.71
N ASP A 78 14.33 -0.65 3.62
CA ASP A 78 15.25 -0.92 4.72
C ASP A 78 14.50 -1.70 5.80
N ILE A 79 14.66 -3.03 5.78
CA ILE A 79 14.02 -3.94 6.73
C ILE A 79 14.93 -4.14 7.92
N ALA A 80 14.42 -3.76 9.09
CA ALA A 80 15.20 -3.89 10.28
C ALA A 80 15.36 -5.34 10.77
N PRO A 81 16.53 -5.67 11.35
CA PRO A 81 16.92 -7.03 11.65
C PRO A 81 16.00 -7.75 12.65
N GLU A 82 15.35 -7.02 13.56
CA GLU A 82 14.46 -7.54 14.58
C GLU A 82 13.00 -7.76 14.12
N LEU A 83 12.66 -7.42 12.87
CA LEU A 83 11.34 -7.73 12.33
C LEU A 83 11.18 -9.25 12.24
N THR A 84 10.21 -9.80 12.96
CA THR A 84 9.96 -11.24 13.03
C THR A 84 9.36 -11.81 11.75
N SER A 85 8.53 -11.04 11.04
CA SER A 85 7.94 -11.42 9.76
C SER A 85 8.60 -10.68 8.60
N LYS A 86 9.70 -11.22 8.08
CA LYS A 86 10.38 -10.69 6.89
C LYS A 86 9.84 -11.25 5.58
N ASP A 87 9.17 -12.40 5.65
CA ASP A 87 8.59 -13.05 4.48
C ASP A 87 7.24 -12.42 4.12
N GLY A 88 6.98 -12.30 2.81
CA GLY A 88 5.69 -11.83 2.30
C GLY A 88 5.40 -10.34 2.50
N ILE A 89 6.45 -9.50 2.60
CA ILE A 89 6.28 -8.05 2.62
C ILE A 89 5.70 -7.59 1.28
N THR A 90 4.52 -6.98 1.36
CA THR A 90 3.79 -6.47 0.21
C THR A 90 3.97 -4.96 0.09
N ILE A 91 4.30 -4.51 -1.11
CA ILE A 91 4.33 -3.10 -1.48
C ILE A 91 3.03 -2.73 -2.16
N THR A 92 2.42 -1.64 -1.73
CA THR A 92 1.26 -1.03 -2.39
C THR A 92 1.64 0.37 -2.87
N VAL A 93 1.37 0.65 -4.15
CA VAL A 93 1.49 1.99 -4.72
C VAL A 93 0.11 2.45 -5.16
N SER A 94 -0.44 3.44 -4.45
CA SER A 94 -1.80 3.94 -4.67
C SER A 94 -1.80 5.40 -5.08
N LYS A 95 -2.49 5.75 -6.17
CA LYS A 95 -2.64 7.15 -6.58
C LYS A 95 -3.54 7.90 -5.61
N THR A 96 -3.07 9.05 -5.13
CA THR A 96 -3.80 9.91 -4.19
C THR A 96 -4.63 10.92 -4.98
N ASP A 97 -5.76 10.51 -5.54
CA ASP A 97 -6.72 11.43 -6.18
C ASP A 97 -8.11 11.28 -5.57
N SER A 98 -8.42 12.16 -4.62
CA SER A 98 -9.72 12.22 -3.95
C SER A 98 -10.85 12.77 -4.83
N LYS A 99 -10.57 13.28 -6.04
CA LYS A 99 -11.58 13.94 -6.90
C LYS A 99 -12.19 13.02 -7.97
N SER A 100 -11.48 11.99 -8.41
CA SER A 100 -11.93 11.13 -9.52
C SER A 100 -12.61 9.82 -9.07
N GLY A 101 -12.51 9.46 -7.79
CA GLY A 101 -13.03 8.18 -7.27
C GLY A 101 -12.35 6.94 -7.87
N SER A 102 -11.23 7.12 -8.57
CA SER A 102 -10.47 6.05 -9.22
C SER A 102 -9.18 5.78 -8.44
N TYR A 103 -9.12 4.64 -7.76
CA TYR A 103 -7.93 4.17 -7.06
C TYR A 103 -7.12 3.29 -8.01
N VAL A 104 -6.03 3.82 -8.57
CA VAL A 104 -4.99 2.94 -9.15
C VAL A 104 -4.14 2.46 -7.99
N SER A 105 -4.35 1.21 -7.56
CA SER A 105 -3.48 0.54 -6.58
C SER A 105 -2.77 -0.60 -7.27
N ARG A 106 -1.44 -0.61 -7.20
CA ARG A 106 -0.59 -1.71 -7.66
C ARG A 106 0.03 -2.39 -6.46
N TYR A 107 0.24 -3.69 -6.59
CA TYR A 107 0.85 -4.53 -5.56
C TYR A 107 2.11 -5.17 -6.13
N ALA A 108 3.17 -5.21 -5.32
CA ALA A 108 4.40 -5.93 -5.64
C ALA A 108 4.92 -6.65 -4.39
N GLN A 109 5.68 -7.71 -4.60
CA GLN A 109 6.50 -8.32 -3.55
C GLN A 109 7.93 -7.83 -3.70
N LEU A 110 8.68 -7.82 -2.60
CA LEU A 110 10.10 -7.53 -2.63
C LEU A 110 10.90 -8.72 -3.19
N ASP A 111 11.97 -8.39 -3.91
CA ASP A 111 13.01 -9.34 -4.30
C ASP A 111 13.95 -9.66 -3.11
N GLU A 112 14.96 -10.51 -3.37
CA GLU A 112 15.97 -10.91 -2.38
C GLU A 112 16.83 -9.74 -1.83
N ASN A 113 16.81 -8.58 -2.50
CA ASN A 113 17.54 -7.37 -2.13
C ASN A 113 16.64 -6.31 -1.49
N ASN A 114 15.42 -6.69 -1.10
CA ASN A 114 14.39 -5.81 -0.54
C ASN A 114 13.97 -4.69 -1.50
N ARG A 115 13.87 -5.01 -2.80
CA ARG A 115 13.47 -4.06 -3.85
C ARG A 115 12.28 -4.55 -4.66
N CYS A 116 11.54 -3.63 -5.23
CA CYS A 116 10.60 -3.95 -6.31
C CYS A 116 10.50 -2.79 -7.30
N GLU A 117 10.05 -3.08 -8.51
CA GLU A 117 9.79 -2.08 -9.52
C GLU A 117 8.34 -2.17 -10.00
N ILE A 118 7.69 -1.02 -10.14
CA ILE A 118 6.32 -0.91 -10.66
C ILE A 118 6.32 0.15 -11.76
N SER A 119 5.98 -0.26 -12.97
CA SER A 119 5.95 0.59 -14.16
C SER A 119 4.53 0.93 -14.60
N PHE A 120 4.41 1.75 -15.65
CA PHE A 120 3.14 2.14 -16.27
C PHE A 120 2.20 2.88 -15.32
N LEU A 121 2.76 3.69 -14.42
CA LEU A 121 2.00 4.54 -13.52
C LEU A 121 1.81 5.94 -14.13
N PRO A 122 0.60 6.53 -14.12
CA PRO A 122 0.43 7.92 -14.56
C PRO A 122 1.09 8.89 -13.58
N GLU A 123 1.53 10.06 -14.04
CA GLU A 123 2.05 11.10 -13.16
C GLU A 123 1.02 11.53 -12.10
N GLY A 124 1.53 11.98 -10.95
CA GLY A 124 0.69 12.54 -9.89
C GLY A 124 1.23 12.25 -8.49
N GLU A 125 0.39 12.51 -7.50
CA GLU A 125 0.69 12.21 -6.10
C GLU A 125 0.31 10.77 -5.76
N TYR A 126 1.18 10.08 -5.04
CA TYR A 126 1.04 8.69 -4.67
C TYR A 126 1.31 8.49 -3.19
N TYR A 127 0.63 7.49 -2.65
CA TYR A 127 0.89 6.87 -1.37
C TYR A 127 1.57 5.51 -1.63
N VAL A 128 2.80 5.35 -1.15
CA VAL A 128 3.58 4.11 -1.27
C VAL A 128 3.75 3.49 0.10
N MET A 129 3.32 2.25 0.28
CA MET A 129 3.29 1.55 1.56
C MET A 129 3.95 0.19 1.47
N ALA A 130 4.76 -0.15 2.47
CA ALA A 130 5.20 -1.51 2.75
C ALA A 130 4.40 -2.06 3.94
N TYR A 131 3.96 -3.31 3.82
CA TYR A 131 3.18 -4.01 4.85
C TYR A 131 3.73 -5.43 5.05
N ALA A 132 4.11 -5.75 6.29
CA ALA A 132 4.51 -7.09 6.72
C ALA A 132 3.31 -7.86 7.31
N GLN A 133 3.38 -9.18 7.31
CA GLN A 133 2.27 -10.04 7.77
C GLN A 133 1.98 -9.93 9.27
N ASP A 134 2.94 -9.47 10.07
CA ASP A 134 2.74 -9.20 11.51
C ASP A 134 2.03 -7.86 11.79
N GLY A 135 1.64 -7.14 10.73
CA GLY A 135 0.97 -5.84 10.82
C GLY A 135 1.91 -4.65 10.83
N THR A 136 3.22 -4.87 10.81
CA THR A 136 4.20 -3.79 10.67
C THR A 136 4.04 -3.10 9.33
N GLN A 137 4.00 -1.76 9.34
CA GLN A 137 3.79 -0.97 8.14
C GLN A 137 4.65 0.29 8.12
N SER A 138 4.95 0.77 6.93
CA SER A 138 5.66 2.03 6.67
C SER A 138 5.14 2.62 5.38
N TYR A 139 5.02 3.93 5.29
CA TYR A 139 4.55 4.58 4.08
C TYR A 139 5.23 5.93 3.85
N VAL A 140 5.21 6.36 2.59
CA VAL A 140 5.56 7.71 2.18
C VAL A 140 4.56 8.24 1.16
N ASN A 141 4.33 9.54 1.19
CA ASN A 141 3.68 10.25 0.09
C ASN A 141 4.76 10.77 -0.85
N THR A 142 4.57 10.62 -2.16
CA THR A 142 5.53 11.07 -3.17
C THR A 142 4.84 11.52 -4.45
N SER A 143 5.47 12.46 -5.17
CA SER A 143 5.05 12.86 -6.50
C SER A 143 5.82 12.04 -7.54
N LEU A 144 5.11 11.25 -8.35
CA LEU A 144 5.70 10.57 -9.50
C LEU A 144 5.71 11.48 -10.74
N ARG A 145 6.81 11.42 -11.47
CA ARG A 145 7.05 12.10 -12.75
C ARG A 145 7.43 11.09 -13.83
N LEU A 146 7.31 11.48 -15.10
CA LEU A 146 7.73 10.64 -16.23
C LEU A 146 9.14 10.07 -16.05
N GLY A 147 9.33 8.82 -16.50
CA GLY A 147 10.59 8.11 -16.35
C GLY A 147 10.75 7.43 -14.98
N SER A 148 11.99 7.35 -14.50
CA SER A 148 12.35 6.60 -13.29
C SER A 148 12.23 7.44 -12.02
N ASN A 149 11.55 6.89 -11.02
CA ASN A 149 11.37 7.46 -9.69
C ASN A 149 11.91 6.47 -8.66
N ASN A 150 12.50 6.98 -7.57
CA ASN A 150 13.02 6.14 -6.49
C ASN A 150 12.32 6.47 -5.18
N VAL A 151 11.92 5.43 -4.45
CA VAL A 151 11.30 5.55 -3.13
C VAL A 151 12.01 4.63 -2.16
N THR A 152 12.36 5.15 -0.99
CA THR A 152 12.90 4.35 0.11
C THR A 152 11.90 4.34 1.26
N LEU A 153 11.60 3.15 1.77
CA LEU A 153 10.82 2.92 2.98
C LEU A 153 11.71 2.31 4.05
N SER A 154 11.41 2.56 5.31
CA SER A 154 12.03 1.85 6.44
C SER A 154 10.97 1.06 7.17
N LEU A 155 11.15 -0.26 7.24
CA LEU A 155 10.19 -1.19 7.84
C LEU A 155 10.78 -1.85 9.10
N GLY A 156 10.15 -1.60 10.23
CA GLY A 156 10.27 -2.40 11.43
C GLY A 156 9.33 -1.86 12.50
N PRO A 157 9.42 -2.31 13.77
CA PRO A 157 8.50 -1.89 14.81
C PRO A 157 8.42 -0.37 14.84
N PRO A 158 7.22 0.19 14.93
CA PRO A 158 7.06 1.64 15.00
C PRO A 158 7.88 2.18 16.18
N ASN A 159 8.38 3.42 16.05
CA ASN A 159 8.79 4.18 17.23
C ASN A 159 7.67 4.02 18.28
N CYS A 160 8.03 3.70 19.50
CA CYS A 160 7.07 3.32 20.51
C CYS A 160 7.58 3.68 21.91
N VAL A 161 6.75 3.43 22.91
CA VAL A 161 7.17 3.51 24.31
C VAL A 161 7.40 2.11 24.82
N LYS A 162 8.63 1.80 25.24
CA LYS A 162 8.90 0.55 25.95
C LYS A 162 8.59 0.73 27.41
N ILE A 163 7.65 -0.05 27.94
CA ILE A 163 7.29 -0.03 29.35
C ILE A 163 8.47 -0.56 30.18
N THR A 164 8.96 0.27 31.09
CA THR A 164 10.04 -0.04 32.02
C THR A 164 9.54 -0.26 33.43
N GLN A 165 8.35 0.25 33.76
CA GLN A 165 7.74 0.09 35.07
C GLN A 165 6.21 0.03 34.97
N VAL A 166 5.62 -0.83 35.79
CA VAL A 166 4.18 -0.90 36.03
C VAL A 166 3.95 -0.85 37.54
N ALA A 167 3.17 0.11 38.01
CA ALA A 167 2.88 0.32 39.41
C ALA A 167 1.71 -0.57 39.87
N ASP A 168 1.89 -1.24 41.02
CA ASP A 168 0.81 -2.02 41.64
C ASP A 168 -0.33 -1.12 42.12
N GLY A 169 -1.56 -1.65 42.06
CA GLY A 169 -2.77 -0.90 42.45
C GLY A 169 -3.22 0.16 41.44
N TYR A 170 -2.68 0.14 40.21
CA TYR A 170 -3.12 0.97 39.10
C TYR A 170 -3.66 0.13 37.95
N GLN A 171 -4.51 0.74 37.11
CA GLN A 171 -5.19 0.06 36.01
C GLN A 171 -4.24 -0.64 35.03
N GLY A 172 -3.02 -0.14 34.84
CA GLY A 172 -2.04 -0.76 33.95
C GLY A 172 -1.72 -2.20 34.40
N LYS A 173 -1.49 -2.37 35.70
CA LYS A 173 -1.24 -3.69 36.30
C LYS A 173 -2.48 -4.58 36.24
N GLU A 174 -3.65 -4.02 36.56
CA GLU A 174 -4.93 -4.75 36.56
C GLU A 174 -5.35 -5.21 35.17
N ALA A 175 -5.05 -4.42 34.14
CA ALA A 175 -5.28 -4.77 32.75
C ALA A 175 -4.29 -5.81 32.21
N GLY A 176 -3.21 -6.11 32.93
CA GLY A 176 -2.19 -7.08 32.52
C GLY A 176 -1.08 -6.50 31.65
N ILE A 177 -0.86 -5.18 31.67
CA ILE A 177 0.32 -4.56 31.05
C ILE A 177 1.58 -4.94 31.85
N GLU A 178 2.66 -5.21 31.13
CA GLU A 178 3.90 -5.76 31.70
C GLU A 178 5.13 -4.93 31.29
N VAL A 179 6.19 -5.06 32.11
CA VAL A 179 7.50 -4.52 31.75
C VAL A 179 7.99 -5.23 30.49
N GLY A 180 8.43 -4.44 29.50
CA GLY A 180 8.85 -4.94 28.20
C GLY A 180 7.81 -4.75 27.09
N ASP A 181 6.56 -4.41 27.43
CA ASP A 181 5.54 -4.06 26.42
C ASP A 181 5.97 -2.86 25.59
N LEU A 182 5.73 -2.92 24.28
CA LEU A 182 5.95 -1.81 23.36
C LEU A 182 4.61 -1.15 23.02
N VAL A 183 4.32 0.02 23.58
CA VAL A 183 3.08 0.74 23.33
C VAL A 183 3.15 1.42 21.97
N ILE A 184 2.25 1.01 21.06
CA ILE A 184 2.22 1.49 19.67
C ILE A 184 0.98 2.34 19.37
N GLN A 185 -0.08 2.23 20.17
CA GLN A 185 -1.32 2.99 20.00
C GLN A 185 -2.03 3.24 21.33
N TYR A 186 -2.66 4.39 21.46
CA TYR A 186 -3.57 4.71 22.56
C TYR A 186 -4.78 5.47 22.03
N ASN A 187 -5.98 4.97 22.33
CA ASN A 187 -7.27 5.49 21.88
C ASN A 187 -7.36 5.75 20.36
N GLY A 188 -6.82 4.82 19.56
CA GLY A 188 -6.78 4.97 18.10
C GLY A 188 -5.64 5.85 17.57
N VAL A 189 -4.91 6.57 18.44
CA VAL A 189 -3.78 7.43 18.06
C VAL A 189 -2.47 6.66 18.16
N THR A 190 -1.65 6.73 17.10
CA THR A 190 -0.31 6.13 17.08
C THR A 190 0.59 6.81 18.10
N ILE A 191 1.26 6.01 18.92
CA ILE A 191 2.18 6.48 19.96
C ILE A 191 3.61 6.22 19.49
N THR A 192 4.36 7.29 19.23
CA THR A 192 5.74 7.17 18.75
C THR A 192 6.78 7.42 19.84
N ASN A 193 6.37 8.05 20.93
CA ASN A 193 7.25 8.42 22.02
C ASN A 193 6.42 8.66 23.30
N MET A 194 7.10 8.86 24.42
CA MET A 194 6.50 9.04 25.74
C MET A 194 5.74 10.37 25.85
N GLU A 195 6.14 11.41 25.11
CA GLU A 195 5.40 12.67 25.07
C GLU A 195 4.04 12.50 24.40
N ASP A 196 3.97 11.78 23.28
CA ASP A 196 2.72 11.40 22.62
C ASP A 196 1.82 10.63 23.60
N LEU A 197 2.37 9.61 24.27
CA LEU A 197 1.60 8.80 25.21
C LEU A 197 1.04 9.64 26.36
N VAL A 198 1.87 10.48 26.98
CA VAL A 198 1.44 11.35 28.08
C VAL A 198 0.35 12.31 27.61
N LYS A 199 0.53 12.92 26.43
CA LYS A 199 -0.45 13.83 25.84
C LYS A 199 -1.79 13.15 25.59
N GLU A 200 -1.80 11.97 24.99
CA GLU A 200 -3.04 11.25 24.68
C GLU A 200 -3.71 10.69 25.95
N VAL A 201 -2.94 10.29 26.97
CA VAL A 201 -3.52 9.92 28.27
C VAL A 201 -4.18 11.12 28.95
N GLN A 202 -3.59 12.31 28.82
CA GLN A 202 -4.14 13.55 29.39
C GLN A 202 -5.32 14.12 28.62
N SER A 203 -5.50 13.75 27.34
CA SER A 203 -6.61 14.21 26.51
C SER A 203 -7.93 13.48 26.80
N VAL A 204 -7.87 12.37 27.53
CA VAL A 204 -8.99 11.48 27.84
C VAL A 204 -9.55 11.75 29.24
N THR A 205 -10.87 11.83 29.38
CA THR A 205 -11.51 12.05 30.69
C THR A 205 -11.68 10.73 31.45
N ALA A 206 -11.76 10.79 32.79
CA ALA A 206 -11.83 9.58 33.62
C ALA A 206 -13.07 8.70 33.37
N GLU A 207 -14.11 9.25 32.76
CA GLU A 207 -15.35 8.53 32.42
C GLU A 207 -15.24 7.78 31.08
N ASP A 208 -14.24 8.11 30.27
CA ASP A 208 -14.03 7.50 28.96
C ASP A 208 -13.36 6.12 29.09
N SER A 209 -13.81 5.19 28.26
CA SER A 209 -13.13 3.91 28.05
C SER A 209 -12.29 3.97 26.78
N VAL A 210 -11.01 3.65 26.90
CA VAL A 210 -10.03 3.73 25.82
C VAL A 210 -9.35 2.39 25.60
N THR A 211 -8.71 2.26 24.43
CA THR A 211 -7.91 1.07 24.09
C THR A 211 -6.43 1.45 24.05
N MET A 212 -5.59 0.58 24.58
CA MET A 212 -4.14 0.68 24.45
C MET A 212 -3.65 -0.57 23.73
N VAL A 213 -2.90 -0.39 22.65
CA VAL A 213 -2.35 -1.48 21.85
C VAL A 213 -0.85 -1.56 22.10
N VAL A 214 -0.38 -2.75 22.44
CA VAL A 214 1.04 -3.04 22.66
C VAL A 214 1.51 -4.21 21.83
N VAL A 215 2.82 -4.29 21.61
CA VAL A 215 3.49 -5.48 21.10
C VAL A 215 4.24 -6.15 22.25
N ARG A 216 3.95 -7.44 22.48
CA ARG A 216 4.62 -8.31 23.46
C ARG A 216 5.03 -9.61 22.78
N GLY A 217 6.33 -9.91 22.78
CA GLY A 217 6.85 -11.14 22.15
C GLY A 217 6.50 -11.28 20.68
N GLY A 218 6.40 -10.16 19.94
CA GLY A 218 5.99 -10.12 18.53
C GLY A 218 4.49 -10.24 18.28
N SER A 219 3.67 -10.39 19.32
CA SER A 219 2.20 -10.42 19.20
C SER A 219 1.58 -9.10 19.64
N THR A 220 0.55 -8.66 18.92
CA THR A 220 -0.23 -7.47 19.26
C THR A 220 -1.29 -7.81 20.31
N LEU A 221 -1.29 -7.07 21.43
CA LEU A 221 -2.26 -7.18 22.51
C LEU A 221 -3.02 -5.87 22.67
N THR A 222 -4.33 -5.95 22.87
CA THR A 222 -5.19 -4.79 23.10
C THR A 222 -5.75 -4.83 24.50
N PHE A 223 -5.47 -3.78 25.28
CA PHE A 223 -5.96 -3.59 26.63
C PHE A 223 -7.04 -2.52 26.65
N ARG A 224 -8.13 -2.77 27.38
CA ARG A 224 -9.18 -1.78 27.61
C ARG A 224 -8.93 -1.10 28.95
N LEU A 225 -8.83 0.21 28.91
CA LEU A 225 -8.48 1.08 30.03
C LEU A 225 -9.58 2.12 30.24
N ASN A 226 -9.55 2.78 31.39
CA ASN A 226 -10.35 3.97 31.67
C ASN A 226 -9.45 5.20 31.65
N GLY A 227 -10.01 6.38 31.38
CA GLY A 227 -9.24 7.61 31.50
C GLY A 227 -8.66 7.82 32.91
N GLY A 228 -7.59 8.60 32.99
CA GLY A 228 -6.87 8.86 34.23
C GLY A 228 -5.56 8.08 34.35
N ARG A 229 -5.10 7.83 35.58
CA ARG A 229 -3.74 7.35 35.84
C ARG A 229 -3.60 5.87 35.45
N ILE A 230 -2.76 5.58 34.47
CA ILE A 230 -2.48 4.19 34.05
C ILE A 230 -1.51 3.49 35.00
N GLY A 231 -0.58 4.23 35.60
CA GLY A 231 0.44 3.67 36.50
C GLY A 231 1.57 2.96 35.74
N ILE A 232 1.92 3.44 34.56
CA ILE A 232 3.03 2.92 33.75
C ILE A 232 4.10 4.00 33.58
N ASN A 233 5.35 3.57 33.43
CA ASN A 233 6.44 4.40 32.97
C ASN A 233 7.19 3.65 31.86
N GLY A 234 7.82 4.40 30.98
CA GLY A 234 8.54 3.84 29.85
C GLY A 234 9.55 4.81 29.28
N ASP A 235 10.45 4.25 28.49
CA ASP A 235 11.42 5.02 27.73
C ASP A 235 10.98 5.12 26.28
N ASN A 236 11.36 6.23 25.65
CA ASN A 236 11.28 6.35 24.20
C ASN A 236 12.08 5.21 23.58
N HIS A 237 11.38 4.25 23.00
CA HIS A 237 11.99 3.26 22.15
C HIS A 237 12.01 3.84 20.75
N ARG A 238 13.00 4.72 20.56
CA ARG A 238 13.38 5.21 19.25
C ARG A 238 14.28 4.19 18.59
N ARG A 239 14.14 4.08 17.29
CA ARG A 239 15.26 3.69 16.45
C ARG A 239 16.11 4.89 16.12
#